data_AF-A0A0F8WP05-F1
#
_entry.id   AF-A0A0F8WP05-F1
#
_cell.length_a   1.000
_cell.length_b   1.000
_cell.length_c   1.000
_cell.angle_alpha   90.00
_cell.angle_beta   90.00
_cell.angle_gamma   90.00
#
_symmetry.space_group_name_H-M   'P 1'
#
loop_
_entity.id
_entity.type
_entity.pdbx_description
1 polymer ?
#
loop_
_entity_poly.entity_id
_entity_poly.type
_entity_poly.pdbx_seq_one_letter_code
_entity_poly.pdbx_strand_id
1 'polypeptide(L)'
;MRFTPEDAGRLSAAIYTMLSALAAGIFFAVTVLTGDYWHQKRQNLVSHGIVQEMADILNGYHGDRKGIAGNHDCSFEGVASLPTQPLGTLAKTGAVDILLKDVIIEYNGLAVMLSPVVWTPDQDSDPNSFRLGPESLLLAKDADFVIRIAHGGIVPPDWGDVPFDIVEADKIDLTGID
;
A
#
# COMPACT_ATOMS: atom_id res chain seq x y z
N MET A 1 -0.23 -27.19 6.13
CA MET A 1 -1.28 -26.33 5.54
C MET A 1 -1.35 -26.68 4.07
N ARG A 2 -2.49 -27.16 3.56
CA ARG A 2 -2.63 -27.55 2.15
C ARG A 2 -3.03 -26.32 1.37
N PHE A 3 -2.19 -25.90 0.43
CA PHE A 3 -2.55 -24.88 -0.57
C PHE A 3 -3.79 -25.35 -1.32
N THR A 4 -4.84 -24.54 -1.33
CA THR A 4 -6.07 -24.87 -2.05
C THR A 4 -6.03 -24.28 -3.47
N PRO A 5 -6.78 -24.84 -4.42
CA PRO A 5 -6.92 -24.26 -5.76
C PRO A 5 -7.48 -22.82 -5.75
N GLU A 6 -8.25 -22.43 -4.74
CA GLU A 6 -8.76 -21.06 -4.57
C GLU A 6 -7.64 -20.07 -4.21
N ASP A 7 -6.65 -20.48 -3.41
CA ASP A 7 -5.46 -19.68 -3.08
C ASP A 7 -4.61 -19.43 -4.34
N ALA A 8 -4.48 -20.45 -5.19
CA ALA A 8 -3.83 -20.32 -6.49
C ALA A 8 -4.60 -19.39 -7.44
N GLY A 9 -5.94 -19.40 -7.37
CA GLY A 9 -6.82 -18.56 -8.19
C GLY A 9 -6.72 -17.07 -7.89
N ARG A 10 -6.55 -16.67 -6.61
CA ARG A 10 -6.41 -15.26 -6.21
C ARG A 10 -5.04 -14.68 -6.54
N LEU A 11 -3.98 -15.45 -6.32
CA LEU A 11 -2.63 -15.08 -6.76
C LEU A 11 -2.57 -14.97 -8.30
N SER A 12 -3.21 -15.92 -8.99
CA SER A 12 -3.45 -15.89 -10.44
C SER A 12 -4.15 -14.61 -10.86
N ALA A 13 -5.25 -14.20 -10.22
CA ALA A 13 -6.02 -13.02 -10.64
C ALA A 13 -5.22 -11.71 -10.51
N ALA A 14 -4.44 -11.53 -9.43
CA ALA A 14 -3.56 -10.37 -9.29
C ALA A 14 -2.44 -10.37 -10.35
N ILE A 15 -1.80 -11.53 -10.57
CA ILE A 15 -0.77 -11.71 -11.59
C ILE A 15 -1.33 -11.49 -13.00
N TYR A 16 -2.52 -11.99 -13.32
CA TYR A 16 -3.17 -11.82 -14.63
C TYR A 16 -3.62 -10.38 -14.86
N THR A 17 -4.07 -9.66 -13.83
CA THR A 17 -4.44 -8.24 -13.96
C THR A 17 -3.20 -7.39 -14.24
N MET A 18 -2.09 -7.65 -13.54
CA MET A 18 -0.81 -7.00 -13.79
C MET A 18 -0.23 -7.35 -15.17
N LEU A 19 -0.25 -8.63 -15.58
CA LEU A 19 0.21 -9.07 -16.90
C LEU A 19 -0.64 -8.49 -18.04
N SER A 20 -1.96 -8.35 -17.83
CA SER A 20 -2.86 -7.76 -18.84
C SER A 20 -2.60 -6.26 -19.04
N ALA A 21 -2.26 -5.53 -17.97
CA ALA A 21 -1.84 -4.13 -18.07
C ALA A 21 -0.49 -3.98 -18.82
N LEU A 22 0.44 -4.91 -18.59
CA LEU A 22 1.72 -5.01 -19.31
C LEU A 22 1.52 -5.30 -20.81
N ALA A 23 0.65 -6.25 -21.16
CA ALA A 23 0.33 -6.57 -22.55
C ALA A 23 -0.41 -5.45 -23.29
N ALA A 24 -1.13 -4.59 -22.56
CA ALA A 24 -1.86 -3.46 -23.12
C ALA A 24 -0.99 -2.22 -23.41
N GLY A 25 0.33 -2.26 -23.14
CA GLY A 25 1.23 -1.12 -23.41
C GLY A 25 0.91 0.14 -22.60
N ILE A 26 0.23 -0.02 -21.46
CA ILE A 26 -0.10 1.09 -20.57
C ILE A 26 1.14 1.39 -19.73
N PHE A 27 1.90 2.41 -20.14
CA PHE A 27 3.02 2.93 -19.37
C PHE A 27 2.49 3.82 -18.25
N PHE A 28 2.44 3.29 -17.03
CA PHE A 28 2.20 4.12 -15.85
C PHE A 28 3.51 4.81 -15.46
N ALA A 29 3.50 6.14 -15.34
CA ALA A 29 4.68 6.86 -14.84
C ALA A 29 4.93 6.56 -13.36
N VAL A 30 3.86 6.35 -12.59
CA VAL A 30 3.91 5.93 -11.19
C VAL A 30 2.86 4.85 -10.93
N THR A 31 3.26 3.77 -10.29
CA THR A 31 2.39 2.73 -9.75
C THR A 31 2.42 2.80 -8.23
N VAL A 32 1.24 2.86 -7.61
CA VAL A 32 1.08 2.89 -6.15
C VAL A 32 0.49 1.56 -5.69
N LEU A 33 1.22 0.84 -4.83
CA LEU A 33 0.82 -0.44 -4.26
C LEU A 33 0.37 -0.25 -2.80
N THR A 34 -0.87 -0.60 -2.50
CA THR A 34 -1.56 -0.21 -1.26
C THR A 34 -1.41 -1.21 -0.11
N GLY A 35 -0.32 -1.97 -0.06
CA GLY A 35 -0.07 -2.98 0.97
C GLY A 35 -0.60 -4.37 0.64
N ASP A 36 -0.39 -5.30 1.58
CA ASP A 36 -0.69 -6.72 1.50
C ASP A 36 -0.11 -7.43 0.26
N TYR A 37 1.19 -7.24 0.06
CA TYR A 37 1.95 -7.92 -1.00
C TYR A 37 1.93 -9.43 -0.80
N TRP A 38 1.77 -9.85 0.44
CA TRP A 38 1.73 -11.24 0.84
C TRP A 38 0.50 -11.50 1.68
N HIS A 39 -0.38 -12.41 1.26
CA HIS A 39 -1.48 -12.85 2.12
C HIS A 39 -0.97 -13.54 3.40
N GLN A 40 0.21 -14.17 3.34
CA GLN A 40 0.85 -14.80 4.50
C GLN A 40 2.34 -14.46 4.51
N LYS A 41 2.83 -13.85 5.59
CA LYS A 41 4.24 -13.42 5.76
C LYS A 41 5.21 -14.49 6.26
N ARG A 42 4.74 -15.71 6.57
CA ARG A 42 5.57 -16.72 7.23
C ARG A 42 6.61 -17.26 6.25
N GLN A 43 7.87 -17.31 6.69
CA GLN A 43 9.02 -17.76 5.90
C GLN A 43 8.89 -19.21 5.37
N ASN A 44 8.07 -20.05 6.02
CA ASN A 44 7.79 -21.41 5.54
C ASN A 44 6.69 -21.46 4.46
N LEU A 45 6.04 -20.34 4.17
CA LEU A 45 4.95 -20.20 3.20
C LEU A 45 5.35 -19.27 2.05
N VAL A 46 6.23 -18.30 2.30
CA VAL A 46 6.86 -17.45 1.28
C VAL A 46 8.31 -17.88 1.13
N SER A 47 8.58 -18.68 0.11
CA SER A 47 9.95 -19.09 -0.21
C SER A 47 10.77 -17.89 -0.70
N HIS A 48 12.08 -17.91 -0.45
CA HIS A 48 12.98 -16.89 -0.99
C HIS A 48 12.92 -16.79 -2.53
N GLY A 49 12.65 -17.90 -3.22
CA GLY A 49 12.48 -17.91 -4.67
C GLY A 49 11.30 -17.06 -5.12
N ILE A 50 10.16 -17.12 -4.41
CA ILE A 50 8.98 -16.30 -4.72
C ILE A 50 9.27 -14.82 -4.47
N VAL A 51 10.01 -14.48 -3.40
CA VAL A 51 10.42 -13.08 -3.15
C VAL A 51 11.33 -12.55 -4.26
N GLN A 52 12.25 -13.37 -4.75
CA GLN A 52 13.14 -13.02 -5.88
C GLN A 52 12.34 -12.83 -7.17
N GLU A 53 11.44 -13.77 -7.49
CA GLU A 53 10.59 -13.66 -8.68
C GLU A 53 9.70 -12.41 -8.64
N MET A 54 9.13 -12.08 -7.48
CA MET A 54 8.38 -10.84 -7.29
C MET A 54 9.27 -9.61 -7.47
N ALA A 55 10.51 -9.63 -6.95
CA ALA A 55 11.47 -8.55 -7.15
C ALA A 55 11.79 -8.37 -8.64
N ASP A 56 12.01 -9.45 -9.38
CA ASP A 56 12.29 -9.42 -10.81
C ASP A 56 11.11 -8.87 -11.62
N ILE A 57 9.88 -9.30 -11.31
CA ILE A 57 8.65 -8.77 -11.93
C ILE A 57 8.52 -7.27 -11.69
N LEU A 58 8.68 -6.82 -10.44
CA LEU A 58 8.55 -5.41 -10.09
C LEU A 58 9.70 -4.56 -10.68
N ASN A 59 10.93 -5.07 -10.69
CA ASN A 59 12.06 -4.39 -11.32
C ASN A 59 11.91 -4.28 -12.85
N GLY A 60 11.23 -5.24 -13.48
CA GLY A 60 10.87 -5.18 -14.90
C GLY A 60 9.75 -4.19 -15.22
N TYR A 61 9.04 -3.68 -14.22
CA TYR A 61 7.94 -2.74 -14.41
C TYR A 61 8.47 -1.35 -14.81
N HIS A 62 7.89 -0.76 -15.85
CA HIS A 62 8.22 0.62 -16.24
C HIS A 62 7.57 1.63 -15.29
N GLY A 63 8.32 2.66 -14.90
CA GLY A 63 7.85 3.73 -14.01
C GLY A 63 8.26 3.56 -12.55
N ASP A 64 7.95 4.58 -11.76
CA ASP A 64 8.22 4.58 -10.32
C ASP A 64 7.22 3.68 -9.60
N ARG A 65 7.72 2.88 -8.66
CA ARG A 65 6.90 1.97 -7.87
C ARG A 65 6.94 2.45 -6.44
N LYS A 66 5.84 3.06 -6.01
CA LYS A 66 5.65 3.50 -4.63
C LYS A 66 4.73 2.51 -3.94
N GLY A 67 4.90 2.33 -2.63
CA GLY A 67 4.00 1.46 -1.89
C GLY A 67 3.95 1.77 -0.41
N ILE A 68 2.95 1.22 0.26
CA ILE A 68 2.86 1.20 1.72
C ILE A 68 2.80 -0.24 2.21
N ALA A 69 3.05 -0.46 3.50
CA ALA A 69 2.90 -1.78 4.10
C ALA A 69 1.48 -1.97 4.64
N GLY A 70 0.88 -3.13 4.36
CA GLY A 70 -0.37 -3.57 4.95
C GLY A 70 -0.18 -4.40 6.22
N ASN A 71 -1.28 -4.86 6.81
CA ASN A 71 -1.26 -5.67 8.04
C ASN A 71 -0.66 -7.06 7.80
N HIS A 72 -0.74 -7.58 6.57
CA HIS A 72 -0.10 -8.84 6.23
C HIS A 72 1.40 -8.69 5.90
N ASP A 73 1.91 -7.47 5.69
CA ASP A 73 3.32 -7.23 5.40
C ASP A 73 4.18 -6.97 6.65
N CYS A 74 3.55 -6.55 7.77
CA CYS A 74 4.20 -6.16 9.02
C CYS A 74 3.85 -7.11 10.17
N SER A 75 4.73 -7.30 11.16
CA SER A 75 4.35 -7.89 12.45
C SER A 75 3.58 -6.87 13.31
N PHE A 76 3.22 -7.24 14.55
CA PHE A 76 2.64 -6.29 15.52
C PHE A 76 3.58 -5.13 15.90
N GLU A 77 4.87 -5.20 15.54
CA GLU A 77 5.81 -4.06 15.65
C GLU A 77 5.64 -3.05 14.51
N GLY A 78 4.64 -3.24 13.63
CA GLY A 78 4.34 -2.36 12.51
C GLY A 78 5.51 -2.25 11.53
N VAL A 79 5.77 -1.05 11.02
CA VAL A 79 6.85 -0.76 10.05
C VAL A 79 8.24 -1.12 10.54
N ALA A 80 8.47 -1.12 11.86
CA ALA A 80 9.76 -1.50 12.43
C ALA A 80 10.13 -2.96 12.13
N SER A 81 9.12 -3.80 11.87
CA SER A 81 9.32 -5.21 11.52
C SER A 81 9.80 -5.41 10.09
N LEU A 82 9.56 -4.45 9.17
CA LEU A 82 9.79 -4.59 7.72
C LEU A 82 11.15 -5.20 7.36
N PRO A 83 12.29 -4.82 7.98
CA PRO A 83 13.61 -5.38 7.63
C PRO A 83 13.72 -6.91 7.75
N THR A 84 12.81 -7.54 8.50
CA THR A 84 12.73 -8.99 8.72
C THR A 84 11.60 -9.67 7.95
N GLN A 85 10.77 -8.89 7.23
CA GLN A 85 9.63 -9.37 6.46
C GLN A 85 9.98 -9.47 4.96
N PRO A 86 9.25 -10.26 4.17
CA PRO A 86 9.45 -10.34 2.72
C PRO A 86 9.39 -8.98 2.02
N LEU A 87 8.46 -8.09 2.43
CA LEU A 87 8.35 -6.74 1.89
C LEU A 87 9.63 -5.91 2.08
N GLY A 88 10.31 -6.04 3.22
CA GLY A 88 11.58 -5.35 3.43
C GLY A 88 12.71 -5.84 2.53
N THR A 89 12.63 -7.08 2.04
CA THR A 89 13.55 -7.58 1.02
C THR A 89 13.28 -6.91 -0.32
N LEU A 90 12.01 -6.81 -0.73
CA LEU A 90 11.63 -6.07 -1.94
C LEU A 90 12.10 -4.61 -1.88
N ALA A 91 11.86 -3.94 -0.75
CA ALA A 91 12.32 -2.57 -0.53
C ALA A 91 13.84 -2.41 -0.68
N LYS A 92 14.62 -3.31 -0.05
CA LYS A 92 16.09 -3.29 -0.13
C LYS A 92 16.63 -3.51 -1.54
N THR A 93 15.91 -4.22 -2.39
CA THR A 93 16.30 -4.44 -3.79
C THR A 93 15.95 -3.28 -4.73
N GLY A 94 15.18 -2.28 -4.26
CA GLY A 94 14.66 -1.22 -5.12
C GLY A 94 13.46 -1.63 -5.98
N ALA A 95 12.95 -2.86 -5.78
CA ALA A 95 11.76 -3.36 -6.46
C ALA A 95 10.53 -2.50 -6.17
N VAL A 96 10.42 -1.96 -4.94
CA VAL A 96 9.39 -0.99 -4.57
C VAL A 96 9.95 0.00 -3.54
N ASP A 97 9.62 1.27 -3.69
CA ASP A 97 9.92 2.32 -2.71
C ASP A 97 8.77 2.38 -1.68
N ILE A 98 9.05 1.90 -0.47
CA ILE A 98 8.06 1.90 0.61
C ILE A 98 8.01 3.29 1.26
N LEU A 99 6.91 3.98 1.03
CA LEU A 99 6.61 5.28 1.57
C LEU A 99 6.36 5.16 3.08
N LEU A 100 7.25 5.78 3.86
CA LEU A 100 7.11 5.93 5.32
C LEU A 100 6.73 7.35 5.73
N LYS A 101 6.75 8.28 4.78
CA LYS A 101 6.47 9.70 4.97
C LYS A 101 5.89 10.27 3.70
N ASP A 102 5.29 11.45 3.81
CA ASP A 102 4.78 12.20 2.68
C ASP A 102 5.91 12.55 1.70
N VAL A 103 5.61 12.45 0.40
CA VAL A 103 6.53 12.81 -0.68
C VAL A 103 5.76 13.57 -1.76
N ILE A 104 6.38 14.62 -2.31
CA ILE A 104 5.88 15.28 -3.52
C ILE A 104 6.62 14.69 -4.70
N ILE A 105 5.86 14.23 -5.69
CA ILE A 105 6.36 13.80 -7.00
C ILE A 105 5.85 14.78 -8.06
N GLU A 106 6.58 14.91 -9.17
CA GLU A 106 6.13 15.70 -10.32
C GLU A 106 5.61 14.75 -11.40
N TYR A 107 4.40 14.99 -11.89
CA TYR A 107 3.82 14.25 -12.99
C TYR A 107 3.12 15.17 -13.98
N ASN A 108 3.59 15.19 -15.23
CA ASN A 108 3.07 16.07 -16.28
C ASN A 108 3.02 17.57 -15.87
N GLY A 109 4.02 18.03 -15.11
CA GLY A 109 4.10 19.40 -14.61
C GLY A 109 3.17 19.71 -13.43
N LEU A 110 2.52 18.69 -12.85
CA LEU A 110 1.74 18.79 -11.63
C LEU A 110 2.53 18.24 -10.45
N ALA A 111 2.54 18.96 -9.34
CA ALA A 111 3.04 18.49 -8.06
C ALA A 111 1.97 17.63 -7.38
N VAL A 112 2.26 16.36 -7.16
CA VAL A 112 1.35 15.42 -6.49
C VAL A 112 1.99 14.94 -5.19
N MET A 113 1.33 15.19 -4.08
CA MET A 113 1.72 14.67 -2.78
C MET A 113 1.15 13.26 -2.61
N LEU A 114 2.02 12.27 -2.41
CA LEU A 114 1.66 10.94 -1.95
C LEU A 114 1.83 10.88 -0.44
N SER A 115 0.73 10.61 0.27
CA SER A 115 0.68 10.66 1.72
C SER A 115 0.33 9.28 2.31
N PRO A 116 1.30 8.53 2.84
CA PRO A 116 1.05 7.18 3.33
C PRO A 116 0.40 7.16 4.72
N VAL A 117 -0.61 6.30 4.89
CA VAL A 117 -1.08 5.79 6.19
C VAL A 117 -0.61 4.36 6.28
N VAL A 118 0.51 4.15 6.99
CA VAL A 118 1.05 2.80 7.13
C VAL A 118 0.29 2.05 8.21
N TRP A 119 0.02 0.77 7.97
CA TRP A 119 -0.78 -0.03 8.90
C TRP A 119 -0.23 -0.01 10.33
N THR A 120 -1.13 0.25 11.28
CA THR A 120 -0.90 0.02 12.71
C THR A 120 -2.06 -0.78 13.30
N PRO A 121 -1.85 -1.54 14.40
CA PRO A 121 -2.89 -2.37 15.00
C PRO A 121 -4.17 -1.62 15.38
N ASP A 122 -4.05 -0.35 15.76
CA ASP A 122 -5.15 0.41 16.34
C ASP A 122 -5.81 1.40 15.36
N GLN A 123 -5.29 1.54 14.13
CA GLN A 123 -5.72 2.61 13.23
C GLN A 123 -7.21 2.54 12.84
N ASP A 124 -7.76 1.33 12.74
CA ASP A 124 -9.13 1.09 12.28
C ASP A 124 -10.15 1.44 13.39
N SER A 125 -9.66 1.76 14.59
CA SER A 125 -10.46 2.25 15.72
C SER A 125 -10.44 3.78 15.87
N ASP A 126 -9.55 4.48 15.14
CA ASP A 126 -9.37 5.93 15.24
C ASP A 126 -9.42 6.60 13.86
N PRO A 127 -10.49 7.36 13.53
CA PRO A 127 -10.60 8.12 12.29
C PRO A 127 -9.45 9.10 12.06
N ASN A 128 -8.78 9.57 13.13
CA ASN A 128 -7.62 10.46 13.01
C ASN A 128 -6.37 9.76 12.46
N SER A 129 -6.37 8.44 12.34
CA SER A 129 -5.28 7.70 11.69
C SER A 129 -5.24 7.98 10.18
N PHE A 130 -6.39 8.34 9.59
CA PHE A 130 -6.53 8.52 8.14
C PHE A 130 -6.46 9.99 7.70
N ARG A 131 -6.65 10.94 8.60
CA ARG A 131 -6.55 12.38 8.29
C ARG A 131 -5.12 12.81 7.95
N LEU A 132 -4.98 13.99 7.33
CA LEU A 132 -3.69 14.66 7.20
C LEU A 132 -3.30 15.31 8.53
N GLY A 133 -2.08 15.07 8.98
CA GLY A 133 -1.53 15.75 10.15
C GLY A 133 -1.12 17.20 9.83
N PRO A 134 -0.81 18.02 10.85
CA PRO A 134 -0.37 19.40 10.63
C PRO A 134 0.85 19.55 9.70
N GLU A 135 1.82 18.65 9.79
CA GLU A 135 2.99 18.65 8.91
C GLU A 135 2.61 18.31 7.47
N SER A 136 1.74 17.31 7.28
CA SER A 136 1.20 16.92 5.98
C SER A 136 0.40 18.06 5.34
N LEU A 137 -0.39 18.80 6.13
CA LEU A 137 -1.15 19.97 5.67
C LEU A 137 -0.24 21.13 5.25
N LEU A 138 0.93 21.28 5.87
CA LEU A 138 1.91 22.28 5.45
C LEU A 138 2.52 21.90 4.10
N LEU A 139 2.93 20.63 3.94
CA LEU A 139 3.50 20.13 2.69
C LEU A 139 2.47 20.12 1.54
N ALA A 140 1.20 19.84 1.84
CA ALA A 140 0.12 19.84 0.86
C ALA A 140 -0.03 21.18 0.12
N LYS A 141 0.41 22.30 0.70
CA LYS A 141 0.39 23.63 0.06
C LYS A 141 1.32 23.74 -1.15
N ASP A 142 2.32 22.87 -1.21
CA ASP A 142 3.28 22.81 -2.32
C ASP A 142 2.86 21.79 -3.39
N ALA A 143 1.66 21.20 -3.27
CA ALA A 143 1.12 20.22 -4.21
C ALA A 143 -0.18 20.71 -4.86
N ASP A 144 -0.36 20.38 -6.14
CA ASP A 144 -1.62 20.57 -6.86
C ASP A 144 -2.67 19.54 -6.44
N PHE A 145 -2.23 18.34 -6.07
CA PHE A 145 -3.08 17.24 -5.61
C PHE A 145 -2.46 16.51 -4.43
N VAL A 146 -3.31 16.06 -3.50
CA VAL A 146 -2.92 15.15 -2.41
C VAL A 146 -3.61 13.82 -2.59
N ILE A 147 -2.85 12.74 -2.61
CA ILE A 147 -3.34 11.36 -2.64
C ILE A 147 -2.97 10.71 -1.32
N ARG A 148 -3.97 10.49 -0.46
CA ARG A 148 -3.82 9.69 0.76
C ARG A 148 -3.87 8.21 0.38
N ILE A 149 -2.83 7.47 0.75
CA ILE A 149 -2.70 6.05 0.46
C ILE A 149 -2.78 5.31 1.78
N ALA A 150 -3.87 4.58 2.02
CA ALA A 150 -4.13 3.91 3.28
C ALA A 150 -4.36 2.42 3.08
N HIS A 151 -3.93 1.64 4.08
CA HIS A 151 -4.23 0.22 4.17
C HIS A 151 -4.96 -0.03 5.49
N GLY A 152 -6.28 0.10 5.50
CA GLY A 152 -7.12 -0.03 6.68
C GLY A 152 -8.60 -0.20 6.35
N GLY A 153 -9.40 -0.48 7.37
CA GLY A 153 -10.84 -0.72 7.27
C GLY A 153 -11.65 0.56 7.10
N ILE A 154 -11.51 1.26 5.96
CA ILE A 154 -12.35 2.42 5.63
C ILE A 154 -13.60 1.95 4.88
N VAL A 155 -14.78 2.31 5.37
CA VAL A 155 -16.06 1.95 4.75
C VAL A 155 -16.92 3.19 4.45
N PRO A 156 -17.90 3.09 3.54
CA PRO A 156 -18.92 4.11 3.38
C PRO A 156 -19.69 4.39 4.68
N PRO A 157 -20.31 5.57 4.83
CA PRO A 157 -21.22 5.85 5.93
C PRO A 157 -22.36 4.83 5.99
N ASP A 158 -22.85 4.54 7.19
CA ASP A 158 -23.96 3.62 7.45
C ASP A 158 -23.75 2.16 6.96
N TRP A 159 -22.49 1.70 6.87
CA TRP A 159 -22.16 0.34 6.43
C TRP A 159 -22.75 -0.75 7.32
N GLY A 160 -22.98 -0.44 8.60
CA GLY A 160 -23.55 -1.32 9.60
C GLY A 160 -22.51 -2.09 10.43
N ASP A 161 -23.01 -2.97 11.30
CA ASP A 161 -22.17 -3.70 12.25
C ASP A 161 -21.35 -4.80 11.56
N VAL A 162 -20.03 -4.76 11.76
CA VAL A 162 -19.07 -5.77 11.33
C VAL A 162 -18.27 -6.29 12.53
N PRO A 163 -17.74 -7.53 12.47
CA PRO A 163 -17.06 -8.15 13.61
C PRO A 163 -15.61 -7.68 13.81
N PHE A 164 -15.25 -6.51 13.27
CA PHE A 164 -13.92 -5.91 13.34
C PHE A 164 -14.04 -4.38 13.32
N ASP A 165 -13.02 -3.69 13.81
CA ASP A 165 -13.02 -2.23 13.81
C ASP A 165 -12.95 -1.68 12.38
N ILE A 166 -13.71 -0.62 12.14
CA ILE A 166 -13.80 0.09 10.86
C ILE A 166 -13.94 1.59 11.13
N VAL A 167 -13.43 2.37 10.20
CA VAL A 167 -13.63 3.82 10.14
C VAL A 167 -14.59 4.14 9.01
N GLU A 168 -15.71 4.78 9.32
CA GLU A 168 -16.59 5.32 8.30
C GLU A 168 -15.95 6.57 7.68
N ALA A 169 -16.04 6.69 6.36
CA ALA A 169 -15.35 7.73 5.61
C ALA A 169 -15.76 9.16 6.00
N ASP A 170 -17.00 9.36 6.45
CA ASP A 170 -17.52 10.65 6.92
C ASP A 170 -17.03 11.04 8.33
N LYS A 171 -16.46 10.09 9.08
CA LYS A 171 -15.82 10.36 10.38
C LYS A 171 -14.38 10.84 10.25
N ILE A 172 -13.80 10.78 9.05
CA ILE A 172 -12.44 11.25 8.79
C ILE A 172 -12.49 12.77 8.64
N ASP A 173 -11.76 13.48 9.50
CA ASP A 173 -11.64 14.94 9.42
C ASP A 173 -10.81 15.34 8.18
N LEU A 174 -11.46 16.04 7.25
CA LEU A 174 -10.85 16.56 6.02
C LEU A 174 -10.53 18.06 6.10
N THR A 175 -10.60 18.66 7.29
CA THR A 175 -10.32 20.10 7.47
C THR A 175 -8.93 20.46 6.95
N GLY A 176 -8.86 21.48 6.10
CA GLY A 176 -7.60 21.95 5.49
C GLY A 176 -7.24 21.26 4.16
N ILE A 177 -8.13 20.42 3.63
CA ILE A 177 -8.07 19.86 2.28
C ILE A 177 -9.13 20.59 1.44
N ASP A 178 -8.69 21.58 0.65
CA ASP A 178 -9.56 22.37 -0.26
C ASP A 178 -9.54 21.82 -1.70
#